data_AF-A0A497NDD8-F1
#
_entry.id   AF-A0A497NDD8-F1
#
_cell.length_a   1.000
_cell.length_b   1.000
_cell.length_c   1.000
_cell.angle_alpha   90.00
_cell.angle_beta   90.00
_cell.angle_gamma   90.00
#
_symmetry.space_group_name_H-M   'P 1'
#
loop_
_entity.id
_entity.type
_entity.pdbx_description
1 polymer ?
#
loop_
_entity_poly.entity_id
_entity_poly.type
_entity_poly.pdbx_seq_one_letter_code
_entity_poly.pdbx_strand_id
1 'polypeptide(L)'
;MKDYIGVWTSRNDMLQMGYERALEFYAECGITTIIVGYLGSHAEYYRHIDLPVATSKEEPPTLREICKMAEDVGIKVEVVVEPKCMSLVKKAPEISVVDVFGNRGKIGCPSHPKVISYVQARIRDILENHEVTGIELDGAYIDMHPRMTNPRGQPGALYPYHHVAPESCFCEYCRSLAKEEGIDIDRIEETVKKITK
;
A
#
# COMPACT_ATOMS: atom_id res chain seq x y z
N MET A 1 -5.36 -2.38 29.44
CA MET A 1 -5.28 -2.84 28.04
C MET A 1 -4.05 -3.71 27.92
N LYS A 2 -4.09 -4.82 27.18
CA LYS A 2 -2.84 -5.49 26.78
C LYS A 2 -2.07 -4.54 25.85
N ASP A 3 -0.74 -4.52 25.97
CA ASP A 3 0.11 -3.75 25.06
C ASP A 3 -0.05 -4.27 23.62
N TYR A 4 -0.01 -3.37 22.64
CA TYR A 4 -0.04 -3.77 21.24
C TYR A 4 1.31 -4.37 20.85
N ILE A 5 1.31 -5.65 20.48
CA ILE A 5 2.46 -6.35 19.91
C ILE A 5 1.98 -6.97 18.60
N GLY A 6 2.20 -6.25 17.51
CA GLY A 6 1.82 -6.63 16.15
C GLY A 6 2.91 -7.44 15.45
N VAL A 7 2.52 -8.46 14.69
CA VAL A 7 3.41 -9.18 13.75
C VAL A 7 2.82 -9.17 12.34
N TRP A 8 3.61 -8.68 11.39
CA TRP A 8 3.27 -8.81 9.97
C TRP A 8 3.59 -10.24 9.51
N THR A 9 2.60 -10.92 8.94
CA THR A 9 2.75 -12.32 8.48
C THR A 9 2.00 -12.54 7.18
N SER A 10 2.53 -13.41 6.32
CA SER A 10 1.83 -13.82 5.11
C SER A 10 1.06 -15.12 5.32
N ARG A 11 0.00 -15.31 4.52
CA ARG A 11 -0.72 -16.60 4.45
C ARG A 11 0.23 -17.77 4.13
N ASN A 12 1.26 -17.53 3.31
CA ASN A 12 2.25 -18.53 2.96
C ASN A 12 3.17 -18.89 4.14
N ASP A 13 3.53 -17.92 4.98
CA ASP A 13 4.37 -18.17 6.16
C ASP A 13 3.59 -19.02 7.18
N MET A 14 2.33 -18.68 7.43
CA MET A 14 1.45 -19.47 8.30
C MET A 14 1.17 -20.87 7.75
N LEU A 15 1.00 -21.02 6.44
CA LEU A 15 0.73 -22.32 5.80
C LEU A 15 1.84 -23.35 6.07
N GLN A 16 3.11 -22.92 6.16
CA GLN A 16 4.23 -23.84 6.40
C GLN A 16 4.14 -24.55 7.76
N MET A 17 3.56 -23.89 8.76
CA MET A 17 3.36 -24.44 10.11
C MET A 17 1.95 -25.02 10.32
N GLY A 18 1.01 -24.66 9.43
CA GLY A 18 -0.42 -24.76 9.67
C GLY A 18 -0.95 -23.51 10.39
N TYR A 19 -2.07 -22.95 9.91
CA TYR A 19 -2.59 -21.67 10.37
C TYR A 19 -2.88 -21.64 11.87
N GLU A 20 -3.58 -22.64 12.41
CA GLU A 20 -3.87 -22.74 13.85
C GLU A 20 -2.58 -22.79 14.66
N ARG A 21 -1.63 -23.64 14.27
CA ARG A 21 -0.36 -23.79 14.99
C ARG A 21 0.50 -22.52 14.93
N ALA A 22 0.47 -21.78 13.82
CA ALA A 22 1.15 -20.50 13.70
C ALA A 22 0.55 -19.46 14.66
N LEU A 23 -0.78 -19.41 14.77
CA LEU A 23 -1.49 -18.50 15.66
C LEU A 23 -1.25 -18.84 17.14
N GLU A 24 -1.27 -20.13 17.51
CA GLU A 24 -0.87 -20.59 18.83
C GLU A 24 0.55 -20.15 19.18
N PHE A 25 1.49 -20.35 18.25
CA PHE A 25 2.88 -19.93 18.44
C PHE A 25 3.01 -18.41 18.64
N TYR A 26 2.29 -17.60 17.87
CA TYR A 26 2.26 -16.16 18.07
C TYR A 26 1.70 -15.80 19.45
N ALA A 27 0.63 -16.47 19.89
CA ALA A 27 0.04 -16.25 21.21
C ALA A 27 1.01 -16.65 22.35
N GLU A 28 1.70 -17.79 22.21
CA GLU A 28 2.76 -18.24 23.13
C GLU A 28 3.90 -17.21 23.24
N CYS A 29 4.21 -16.51 22.15
CA CYS A 29 5.20 -15.42 22.10
C CYS A 29 4.69 -14.08 22.65
N GLY A 30 3.43 -13.99 23.09
CA GLY A 30 2.81 -12.78 23.60
C GLY A 30 2.36 -11.79 22.51
N ILE A 31 2.34 -12.19 21.24
CA ILE A 31 1.77 -11.38 20.16
C ILE A 31 0.28 -11.17 20.43
N THR A 32 -0.19 -9.94 20.27
CA THR A 32 -1.60 -9.58 20.47
C THR A 32 -2.35 -9.38 19.16
N THR A 33 -1.62 -9.14 18.07
CA THR A 33 -2.21 -8.76 16.78
C THR A 33 -1.37 -9.30 15.63
N ILE A 34 -2.02 -9.89 14.64
CA ILE A 34 -1.40 -10.21 13.35
C ILE A 34 -1.86 -9.22 12.29
N ILE A 35 -0.98 -8.91 11.36
CA ILE A 35 -1.30 -8.15 10.15
C ILE A 35 -1.16 -9.08 8.97
N VAL A 36 -2.26 -9.27 8.22
CA VAL A 36 -2.33 -10.23 7.10
C VAL A 36 -2.88 -9.61 5.84
N GLY A 37 -2.49 -10.16 4.68
CA GLY A 37 -3.04 -9.77 3.39
C GLY A 37 -4.47 -10.27 3.17
N TYR A 38 -5.30 -9.43 2.55
CA TYR A 38 -6.62 -9.81 2.04
C TYR A 38 -6.56 -10.08 0.54
N LEU A 39 -7.03 -11.27 0.11
CA LEU A 39 -6.98 -11.74 -1.29
C LEU A 39 -8.36 -11.77 -1.97
N GLY A 40 -9.44 -11.60 -1.22
CA GLY A 40 -10.79 -11.54 -1.77
C GLY A 40 -11.06 -10.21 -2.46
N SER A 41 -12.19 -10.09 -3.15
CA SER A 41 -12.73 -8.80 -3.59
C SER A 41 -14.21 -8.95 -3.95
N HIS A 42 -15.09 -8.42 -3.11
CA HIS A 42 -16.53 -8.47 -3.33
C HIS A 42 -16.93 -7.47 -4.42
N ALA A 43 -17.37 -8.00 -5.58
CA ALA A 43 -17.50 -7.24 -6.83
C ALA A 43 -18.37 -5.97 -6.71
N GLU A 44 -19.38 -5.98 -5.84
CA GLU A 44 -20.28 -4.88 -5.57
C GLU A 44 -19.59 -3.60 -5.14
N TYR A 45 -18.47 -3.69 -4.41
CA TYR A 45 -17.70 -2.53 -3.94
C TYR A 45 -16.87 -1.90 -5.07
N TYR A 46 -16.58 -2.65 -6.13
CA TYR A 46 -15.70 -2.20 -7.21
C TYR A 46 -16.45 -1.82 -8.50
N ARG A 47 -17.78 -1.99 -8.57
CA ARG A 47 -18.57 -1.70 -9.78
C ARG A 47 -18.44 -0.27 -10.32
N HIS A 48 -18.14 0.69 -9.45
CA HIS A 48 -18.00 2.11 -9.80
C HIS A 48 -16.54 2.51 -10.05
N ILE A 49 -15.60 1.57 -9.94
CA ILE A 49 -14.18 1.83 -10.07
C ILE A 49 -13.79 1.74 -11.55
N ASP A 50 -13.31 2.85 -12.09
CA ASP A 50 -12.79 2.94 -13.46
C ASP A 50 -11.31 2.50 -13.54
N LEU A 51 -11.05 1.27 -13.06
CA LEU A 51 -9.76 0.57 -13.14
C LEU A 51 -9.98 -0.91 -13.40
N PRO A 52 -9.01 -1.62 -14.02
CA PRO A 52 -9.10 -3.05 -14.32
C PRO A 52 -8.88 -3.92 -13.06
N VAL A 53 -9.76 -3.76 -12.08
CA VAL A 53 -9.77 -4.51 -10.82
C VAL A 53 -10.15 -5.96 -11.11
N ALA A 54 -9.26 -6.88 -10.79
CA ALA A 54 -9.59 -8.29 -10.80
C ALA A 54 -10.44 -8.61 -9.57
N THR A 55 -11.66 -9.11 -9.77
CA THR A 55 -12.47 -9.64 -8.69
C THR A 55 -12.19 -11.12 -8.50
N SER A 56 -11.97 -11.55 -7.26
CA SER A 56 -11.65 -12.92 -6.87
C SER A 56 -12.50 -13.33 -5.68
N LYS A 57 -13.00 -14.57 -5.71
CA LYS A 57 -13.46 -15.22 -4.49
C LYS A 57 -12.25 -15.55 -3.62
N GLU A 58 -12.45 -15.54 -2.31
CA GLU A 58 -11.40 -15.99 -1.40
C GLU A 58 -11.21 -17.50 -1.49
N GLU A 59 -9.95 -17.91 -1.59
CA GLU A 59 -9.56 -19.31 -1.39
C GLU A 59 -9.33 -19.57 0.10
N PRO A 60 -9.68 -20.77 0.60
CA PRO A 60 -9.45 -21.14 1.99
C PRO A 60 -7.95 -21.14 2.40
N PRO A 61 -7.63 -20.74 3.65
CA PRO A 61 -8.55 -20.11 4.59
C PRO A 61 -8.87 -18.68 4.16
N THR A 62 -10.15 -18.36 4.13
CA THR A 62 -10.68 -17.00 3.96
C THR A 62 -10.23 -16.12 5.12
N LEU A 63 -10.26 -14.79 4.93
CA LEU A 63 -9.95 -13.85 6.00
C LEU A 63 -10.88 -14.05 7.20
N ARG A 64 -12.15 -14.42 6.97
CA ARG A 64 -13.10 -14.74 8.03
C ARG A 64 -12.67 -15.98 8.84
N GLU A 65 -12.18 -17.03 8.17
CA GLU A 65 -11.65 -18.21 8.86
C GLU A 65 -10.39 -17.88 9.67
N ILE A 66 -9.50 -17.02 9.13
CA ILE A 66 -8.33 -16.51 9.87
C ILE A 66 -8.75 -15.72 11.10
N CYS A 67 -9.73 -14.81 10.99
CA CYS A 67 -10.27 -14.06 12.13
C CYS A 67 -10.77 -15.01 13.22
N LYS A 68 -11.52 -16.05 12.85
CA LYS A 68 -12.03 -17.03 13.81
C LYS A 68 -10.91 -17.80 14.52
N MET A 69 -9.95 -18.34 13.75
CA MET A 69 -8.81 -19.07 14.34
C MET A 69 -7.98 -18.17 15.27
N ALA A 70 -7.83 -16.89 14.91
CA ALA A 70 -7.10 -15.92 15.73
C ALA A 70 -7.86 -15.59 17.03
N GLU A 71 -9.18 -15.43 16.95
CA GLU A 71 -10.05 -15.22 18.11
C GLU A 71 -9.94 -16.36 19.12
N ASP A 72 -9.91 -17.62 18.65
CA ASP A 72 -9.79 -18.82 19.51
C ASP A 72 -8.52 -18.82 20.38
N VAL A 73 -7.45 -18.14 19.95
CA VAL A 73 -6.20 -17.98 20.71
C VAL A 73 -6.01 -16.57 21.30
N GLY A 74 -7.03 -15.70 21.20
CA GLY A 74 -7.01 -14.36 21.75
C GLY A 74 -6.13 -13.35 20.99
N ILE A 75 -5.88 -13.60 19.71
CA ILE A 75 -5.16 -12.71 18.78
C ILE A 75 -6.16 -11.88 17.97
N LYS A 76 -5.87 -10.59 17.82
CA LYS A 76 -6.61 -9.69 16.93
C LYS A 76 -6.05 -9.74 15.51
N VAL A 77 -6.89 -9.43 14.52
CA VAL A 77 -6.48 -9.37 13.11
C VAL A 77 -6.56 -7.94 12.61
N GLU A 78 -5.51 -7.47 11.97
CA GLU A 78 -5.49 -6.30 11.12
C GLU A 78 -5.20 -6.73 9.68
N VAL A 79 -5.64 -5.91 8.72
CA VAL A 79 -5.45 -6.21 7.30
C VAL A 79 -4.60 -5.16 6.64
N VAL A 80 -3.61 -5.61 5.88
CA VAL A 80 -2.81 -4.72 5.05
C VAL A 80 -3.55 -4.36 3.76
N VAL A 81 -3.61 -3.06 3.47
CA VAL A 81 -4.07 -2.47 2.21
C VAL A 81 -2.90 -1.72 1.59
N GLU A 82 -2.54 -2.05 0.35
CA GLU A 82 -1.44 -1.41 -0.38
C GLU A 82 -1.95 -0.24 -1.25
N PRO A 83 -1.71 1.03 -0.91
CA PRO A 83 -2.16 2.16 -1.73
C PRO A 83 -1.35 2.33 -3.02
N LYS A 84 -0.17 1.71 -3.10
CA LYS A 84 0.74 1.76 -4.26
C LYS A 84 0.15 1.11 -5.51
N CYS A 85 -0.92 0.30 -5.42
CA CYS A 85 -1.68 -0.24 -6.56
C CYS A 85 -0.81 -0.85 -7.68
N MET A 86 0.31 -1.50 -7.35
CA MET A 86 1.34 -1.92 -8.33
C MET A 86 0.79 -2.86 -9.41
N SER A 87 -0.17 -3.71 -9.05
CA SER A 87 -0.84 -4.62 -9.96
C SER A 87 -1.73 -3.90 -10.98
N LEU A 88 -2.37 -2.80 -10.58
CA LEU A 88 -3.25 -1.98 -11.42
C LEU A 88 -2.45 -1.10 -12.37
N VAL A 89 -1.34 -0.53 -11.91
CA VAL A 89 -0.44 0.31 -12.73
C VAL A 89 0.01 -0.39 -14.02
N LYS A 90 0.26 -1.70 -13.98
CA LYS A 90 0.66 -2.47 -15.17
C LYS A 90 -0.42 -2.47 -16.27
N LYS A 91 -1.69 -2.33 -15.88
CA LYS A 91 -2.86 -2.37 -16.78
C LYS A 91 -3.44 -0.97 -17.04
N ALA A 92 -3.16 -0.02 -16.16
CA ALA A 92 -3.57 1.37 -16.23
C ALA A 92 -2.36 2.30 -15.93
N PRO A 93 -1.40 2.45 -16.86
CA PRO A 93 -0.19 3.24 -16.61
C PRO A 93 -0.47 4.73 -16.34
N GLU A 94 -1.65 5.22 -16.73
CA GLU A 94 -2.08 6.60 -16.51
C GLU A 94 -2.14 6.97 -15.02
N ILE A 95 -2.42 5.99 -14.14
CA ILE A 95 -2.49 6.21 -12.69
C ILE A 95 -1.13 6.25 -12.00
N SER A 96 -0.03 5.98 -12.71
CA SER A 96 1.30 5.98 -12.11
C SER A 96 1.68 7.33 -11.51
N VAL A 97 2.56 7.29 -10.50
CA VAL A 97 3.39 8.46 -10.16
C VAL A 97 4.19 8.91 -11.38
N VAL A 98 4.45 10.20 -11.47
CA VAL A 98 5.24 10.81 -12.55
C VAL A 98 6.40 11.55 -11.91
N ASP A 99 7.62 11.28 -12.35
CA ASP A 99 8.81 12.00 -11.87
C ASP A 99 8.89 13.42 -12.44
N VAL A 100 9.86 14.20 -11.95
CA VAL A 100 10.11 15.58 -12.39
C VAL A 100 10.43 15.72 -13.89
N PHE A 101 10.83 14.64 -14.57
CA PHE A 101 11.13 14.61 -15.99
C PHE A 101 9.95 14.14 -16.84
N GLY A 102 8.82 13.77 -16.22
CA GLY A 102 7.64 13.25 -16.90
C GLY A 102 7.64 11.73 -17.08
N ASN A 103 8.61 10.99 -16.52
CA ASN A 103 8.63 9.54 -16.61
C ASN A 103 7.65 8.92 -15.61
N ARG A 104 6.96 7.86 -16.05
CA ARG A 104 6.01 7.13 -15.20
C ARG A 104 6.71 6.07 -14.35
N GLY A 105 6.36 6.03 -13.07
CA GLY A 105 6.80 5.01 -12.13
C GLY A 105 5.99 3.71 -12.22
N LYS A 106 6.35 2.76 -11.35
CA LYS A 106 5.71 1.43 -11.24
C LYS A 106 4.65 1.35 -10.12
N ILE A 107 4.41 2.46 -9.45
CA ILE A 107 3.43 2.60 -8.36
C ILE A 107 2.38 3.63 -8.75
N GLY A 108 1.17 3.46 -8.24
CA GLY A 108 0.04 4.35 -8.44
C GLY A 108 0.22 5.62 -7.63
N CYS A 109 -0.18 6.75 -8.20
CA CYS A 109 -0.19 8.04 -7.53
C CYS A 109 -1.30 8.05 -6.46
N PRO A 110 -0.96 8.22 -5.16
CA PRO A 110 -1.95 8.24 -4.08
C PRO A 110 -2.95 9.40 -4.18
N SER A 111 -2.57 10.48 -4.88
CA SER A 111 -3.45 11.62 -5.15
C SER A 111 -4.32 11.44 -6.40
N HIS A 112 -4.12 10.37 -7.18
CA HIS A 112 -4.93 10.14 -8.37
C HIS A 112 -6.35 9.71 -7.98
N PRO A 113 -7.42 10.36 -8.46
CA PRO A 113 -8.80 10.07 -8.03
C PRO A 113 -9.19 8.59 -8.17
N LYS A 114 -8.79 7.95 -9.28
CA LYS A 114 -8.98 6.50 -9.48
C LYS A 114 -8.30 5.62 -8.43
N VAL A 115 -7.09 5.98 -7.98
CA VAL A 115 -6.36 5.25 -6.93
C VAL A 115 -7.06 5.44 -5.59
N ILE A 116 -7.42 6.68 -5.24
CA ILE A 116 -8.17 6.99 -4.01
C ILE A 116 -9.47 6.18 -3.97
N SER A 117 -10.25 6.23 -5.06
CA SER A 117 -11.52 5.51 -5.17
C SER A 117 -11.34 4.00 -4.99
N TYR A 118 -10.33 3.40 -5.62
CA TYR A 118 -10.00 1.99 -5.45
C TYR A 118 -9.62 1.63 -4.00
N VAL A 119 -8.74 2.42 -3.38
CA VAL A 119 -8.29 2.17 -1.99
C VAL A 119 -9.46 2.31 -1.01
N GLN A 120 -10.33 3.31 -1.20
CA GLN A 120 -11.55 3.46 -0.38
C GLN A 120 -12.52 2.30 -0.55
N ALA A 121 -12.74 1.85 -1.79
CA ALA A 121 -13.55 0.66 -2.06
C ALA A 121 -12.94 -0.59 -1.41
N ARG A 122 -11.61 -0.74 -1.45
CA ARG A 122 -10.89 -1.85 -0.81
C ARG A 122 -11.06 -1.86 0.71
N ILE A 123 -10.89 -0.70 1.35
CA ILE A 123 -11.08 -0.55 2.79
C ILE A 123 -12.53 -0.88 3.17
N ARG A 124 -13.50 -0.36 2.41
CA ARG A 124 -14.92 -0.61 2.64
C ARG A 124 -15.27 -2.10 2.52
N ASP A 125 -14.82 -2.74 1.45
CA ASP A 125 -14.97 -4.18 1.21
C ASP A 125 -14.48 -5.01 2.42
N ILE A 126 -13.31 -4.66 2.97
CA ILE A 126 -12.77 -5.36 4.15
C ILE A 126 -13.65 -5.11 5.38
N LEU A 127 -13.93 -3.84 5.70
CA LEU A 127 -14.60 -3.46 6.95
C LEU A 127 -16.07 -3.90 7.01
N GLU A 128 -16.75 -3.99 5.87
CA GLU A 128 -18.17 -4.40 5.82
C GLU A 128 -18.36 -5.93 5.76
N ASN A 129 -17.31 -6.71 5.47
CA ASN A 129 -17.40 -8.18 5.34
C ASN A 129 -16.57 -8.98 6.37
N HIS A 130 -15.68 -8.33 7.13
CA HIS A 130 -14.76 -9.02 8.03
C HIS A 130 -14.63 -8.33 9.40
N GLU A 131 -14.54 -9.14 10.45
CA GLU A 131 -14.32 -8.67 11.82
C GLU A 131 -12.82 -8.46 12.05
N VAL A 132 -12.31 -7.37 11.48
CA VAL A 132 -10.92 -6.92 11.67
C VAL A 132 -10.87 -5.78 12.67
N THR A 133 -9.75 -5.65 13.36
CA THR A 133 -9.53 -4.62 14.38
C THR A 133 -8.84 -3.37 13.86
N GLY A 134 -8.31 -3.44 12.63
CA GLY A 134 -7.61 -2.32 12.01
C GLY A 134 -7.22 -2.60 10.56
N ILE A 135 -6.83 -1.52 9.88
CA ILE A 135 -6.27 -1.53 8.53
C ILE A 135 -4.88 -0.92 8.60
N GLU A 136 -3.88 -1.65 8.13
CA GLU A 136 -2.52 -1.14 7.93
C GLU A 136 -2.36 -0.68 6.48
N LEU A 137 -1.91 0.56 6.27
CA LEU A 137 -1.62 1.08 4.93
C LEU A 137 -0.16 0.81 4.57
N ASP A 138 0.13 -0.33 3.92
CA ASP A 138 1.50 -0.65 3.53
C ASP A 138 2.00 0.25 2.41
N GLY A 139 3.19 0.80 2.62
CA GLY A 139 3.84 1.67 1.67
C GLY A 139 3.35 3.11 1.71
N ALA A 140 2.38 3.46 2.56
CA ALA A 140 2.03 4.85 2.85
C ALA A 140 3.06 5.48 3.79
N TYR A 141 4.29 5.60 3.30
CA TYR A 141 5.36 6.31 3.98
C TYR A 141 5.48 7.73 3.41
N ILE A 142 6.10 8.62 4.17
CA ILE A 142 6.52 9.94 3.66
C ILE A 142 7.39 9.77 2.40
N ASP A 143 8.11 8.64 2.32
CA ASP A 143 8.87 8.19 1.14
C ASP A 143 8.13 7.05 0.41
N MET A 144 7.11 7.40 -0.38
CA MET A 144 6.33 6.45 -1.18
C MET A 144 7.10 5.91 -2.41
N HIS A 145 8.36 6.26 -2.63
CA HIS A 145 9.10 5.84 -3.81
C HIS A 145 9.85 4.52 -3.56
N PRO A 146 10.00 3.65 -4.58
CA PRO A 146 10.92 2.52 -4.45
C PRO A 146 12.28 3.07 -4.04
N ARG A 147 12.89 2.53 -2.97
CA ARG A 147 14.29 2.82 -2.62
C ARG A 147 15.10 2.78 -3.91
N MET A 148 15.53 3.94 -4.39
CA MET A 148 16.30 4.04 -5.62
C MET A 148 17.69 3.52 -5.29
N THR A 149 17.83 2.19 -5.17
CA THR A 149 19.14 1.54 -5.12
C THR A 149 19.82 1.94 -6.40
N ASN A 150 20.88 2.72 -6.27
CA ASN A 150 21.64 3.20 -7.42
C ASN A 150 22.04 1.98 -8.27
N PRO A 151 21.62 1.89 -9.55
CA PRO A 151 22.00 0.78 -10.39
C PRO A 151 23.51 0.61 -10.37
N ARG A 152 23.98 -0.63 -10.33
CA ARG A 152 25.42 -0.94 -10.28
C ARG A 152 26.14 -0.23 -11.44
N GLY A 153 27.09 0.65 -11.12
CA GLY A 153 27.83 1.45 -12.12
C GLY A 153 27.36 2.89 -12.31
N GLN A 154 26.32 3.34 -11.58
CA GLN A 154 25.93 4.76 -11.54
C GLN A 154 26.68 5.51 -10.42
N PRO A 155 27.12 6.77 -10.65
CA PRO A 155 27.73 7.59 -9.60
C PRO A 155 26.77 7.75 -8.43
N GLY A 156 27.28 7.68 -7.19
CA GLY A 156 26.47 7.77 -5.97
C GLY A 156 25.55 8.99 -5.98
N ALA A 157 24.23 8.77 -6.00
CA ALA A 157 23.27 9.85 -5.79
C ALA A 157 23.41 10.36 -4.35
N LEU A 158 23.77 11.63 -4.17
CA LEU A 158 23.88 12.25 -2.84
C LEU A 158 22.53 12.15 -2.12
N TYR A 159 22.56 11.49 -0.95
CA TYR A 159 21.37 11.16 -0.14
C TYR A 159 20.48 12.40 0.22
N PRO A 160 21.02 13.62 0.44
CA PRO A 160 20.18 14.75 0.83
C PRO A 160 19.30 15.35 -0.28
N TYR A 161 19.74 15.32 -1.55
CA TYR A 161 18.99 15.97 -2.64
C TYR A 161 17.81 15.12 -3.14
N HIS A 162 17.76 13.83 -2.81
CA HIS A 162 16.60 13.01 -3.15
C HIS A 162 15.40 13.21 -2.22
N HIS A 163 15.59 13.78 -1.03
CA HIS A 163 14.47 14.18 -0.18
C HIS A 163 13.82 15.50 -0.65
N VAL A 164 14.48 16.25 -1.54
CA VAL A 164 14.01 17.58 -1.97
C VAL A 164 13.11 17.50 -3.21
N ALA A 165 13.13 16.39 -3.95
CA ALA A 165 12.82 16.43 -5.38
C ALA A 165 12.12 15.18 -5.97
N PRO A 166 12.68 13.95 -5.87
CA PRO A 166 12.02 12.73 -6.33
C PRO A 166 10.96 12.17 -5.38
N GLU A 167 10.70 12.80 -4.23
CA GLU A 167 9.60 12.40 -3.32
C GLU A 167 8.23 12.96 -3.74
N SER A 168 8.21 13.85 -4.75
CA SER A 168 6.99 14.47 -5.24
C SER A 168 6.58 13.89 -6.60
N CYS A 169 5.33 13.49 -6.71
CA CYS A 169 4.73 13.16 -8.00
C CYS A 169 4.40 14.45 -8.76
N PHE A 170 4.77 14.53 -10.03
CA PHE A 170 4.53 15.67 -10.93
C PHE A 170 3.40 15.43 -11.93
N CYS A 171 2.50 14.48 -11.65
CA CYS A 171 1.29 14.28 -12.46
C CYS A 171 0.35 15.49 -12.33
N GLU A 172 -0.62 15.59 -13.25
CA GLU A 172 -1.57 16.71 -13.27
C GLU A 172 -2.33 16.90 -11.93
N TYR A 173 -2.68 15.80 -11.27
CA TYR A 173 -3.40 15.83 -9.99
C TYR A 173 -2.54 16.39 -8.85
N CYS A 174 -1.30 15.92 -8.71
CA CYS A 174 -0.37 16.44 -7.70
C CYS A 174 0.02 17.89 -7.99
N ARG A 175 0.14 18.28 -9.27
CA ARG A 175 0.35 19.68 -9.65
C ARG A 175 -0.85 20.57 -9.29
N SER A 176 -2.08 20.09 -9.48
CA SER A 176 -3.28 20.82 -9.06
C SER A 176 -3.28 21.03 -7.55
N LEU A 177 -3.07 19.95 -6.78
CA LEU A 177 -3.01 20.01 -5.31
C LEU A 177 -1.91 20.95 -4.82
N ALA A 178 -0.70 20.87 -5.39
CA ALA A 178 0.40 21.76 -5.03
C ALA A 178 0.03 23.23 -5.28
N LYS A 179 -0.61 23.54 -6.41
CA LYS A 179 -1.07 24.91 -6.72
C LYS A 179 -2.16 25.38 -5.75
N GLU A 180 -3.09 24.51 -5.38
CA GLU A 180 -4.13 24.79 -4.38
C GLU A 180 -3.53 25.07 -2.99
N GLU A 181 -2.44 24.40 -2.64
CA GLU A 181 -1.70 24.60 -1.38
C GLU A 181 -0.71 25.78 -1.42
N GLY A 182 -0.64 26.52 -2.54
CA GLY A 182 0.28 27.65 -2.70
C GLY A 182 1.75 27.25 -2.88
N ILE A 183 2.01 26.00 -3.26
CA ILE A 183 3.35 25.48 -3.55
C ILE A 183 3.73 25.86 -4.99
N ASP A 184 4.88 26.50 -5.15
CA ASP A 184 5.48 26.84 -6.45
C ASP A 184 6.14 25.60 -7.09
N ILE A 185 5.28 24.68 -7.55
CA ILE A 185 5.69 23.39 -8.15
C ILE A 185 6.56 23.57 -9.39
N ASP A 186 6.37 24.65 -10.15
CA ASP A 186 7.13 24.94 -11.36
C ASP A 186 8.57 25.38 -11.00
N ARG A 187 8.73 26.23 -9.97
CA ARG A 187 10.07 26.55 -9.44
C ARG A 187 10.77 25.35 -8.84
N ILE A 188 10.04 24.47 -8.16
CA ILE A 188 10.60 23.20 -7.64
C ILE A 188 11.11 22.38 -8.82
N GLU A 189 10.28 22.09 -9.81
CA GLU A 189 10.66 21.35 -11.02
C GLU A 189 11.90 21.93 -11.69
N GLU A 190 11.95 23.25 -11.90
CA GLU A 190 13.12 23.92 -12.46
C GLU A 190 14.38 23.72 -11.62
N THR A 191 14.27 23.89 -10.30
CA THR A 191 15.41 23.77 -9.38
C THR A 191 15.96 22.36 -9.40
N VAL A 192 15.08 21.36 -9.33
CA VAL A 192 15.43 19.94 -9.40
C VAL A 192 16.12 19.60 -10.72
N LYS A 193 15.55 20.02 -11.85
CA LYS A 193 16.15 19.78 -13.18
C LYS A 193 17.52 20.46 -13.33
N LYS A 194 17.77 21.58 -12.64
CA LYS A 194 19.08 22.26 -12.65
C LYS A 194 20.14 21.51 -11.86
N ILE A 195 19.79 20.91 -10.71
CA ILE A 195 20.75 20.22 -9.83
C ILE A 195 20.99 18.75 -10.18
N THR A 196 20.11 18.15 -10.98
CA THR A 196 20.19 16.73 -11.40
C THR A 196 20.87 16.57 -12.77
N LYS A 197 21.31 17.67 -13.39
CA LYS A 197 22.18 17.70 -14.57
C LYS A 197 23.64 17.61 -14.16
#